data_AF-A0A6B3G9D3-F1
#
_entry.id   AF-A0A6B3G9D3-F1
#
_cell.length_a   1.000
_cell.length_b   1.000
_cell.length_c   1.000
_cell.angle_alpha   90.00
_cell.angle_beta   90.00
_cell.angle_gamma   90.00
#
_symmetry.space_group_name_H-M   'P 1'
#
loop_
_entity.id
_entity.type
_entity.pdbx_description
1 polymer ?
#
loop_
_entity_poly.entity_id
_entity_poly.type
_entity_poly.pdbx_seq_one_letter_code
_entity_poly.pdbx_strand_id
1 'polypeptide(L)'
;MGRGTVRGTAVGTGIGITEEHRALVHSVRGCLARAAPPGEVRELLDAGSPAAPGARPAHWKALVAQGLTGVHLPEGYGGGGGGLLDLAVVLEEAAYASLPGPYLATVLTSAVL
;
A
#
# COMPACT_ATOMS: atom_id res chain seq x y z
N MET A 1 32.70 33.81 -17.33
CA MET A 1 32.96 32.41 -16.94
C MET A 1 31.88 32.02 -15.94
N GLY A 2 30.83 31.36 -16.42
CA GLY A 2 29.51 31.29 -15.77
C GLY A 2 29.46 30.30 -14.61
N ARG A 3 28.89 30.75 -13.48
CA ARG A 3 28.47 29.86 -12.39
C ARG A 3 27.06 29.37 -12.71
N GLY A 4 26.95 28.08 -13.02
CA GLY A 4 25.68 27.40 -13.23
C GLY A 4 24.86 27.40 -11.94
N THR A 5 23.73 28.10 -11.97
CA THR A 5 22.71 28.01 -10.93
C THR A 5 21.97 26.68 -11.12
N VAL A 6 22.24 25.70 -10.26
CA VAL A 6 21.38 24.53 -10.13
C VAL A 6 20.07 25.01 -9.48
N ARG A 7 19.06 25.28 -10.31
CA ARG A 7 17.68 25.50 -9.84
C ARG A 7 17.10 24.15 -9.47
N GLY A 8 17.12 23.82 -8.18
CA GLY A 8 16.26 22.79 -7.62
C GLY A 8 14.81 23.26 -7.70
N THR A 9 14.01 22.70 -8.59
CA THR A 9 12.56 22.84 -8.58
C THR A 9 11.99 21.90 -7.51
N ALA A 10 12.07 22.32 -6.26
CA ALA A 10 11.26 21.73 -5.20
C ALA A 10 9.82 22.19 -5.39
N VAL A 11 9.01 21.42 -6.13
CA VAL A 11 7.54 21.49 -6.02
C VAL A 11 7.13 20.53 -4.91
N GLY A 12 7.52 20.88 -3.69
CA GLY A 12 6.98 20.26 -2.49
C GLY A 12 5.74 21.06 -2.09
N THR A 13 4.55 20.51 -2.35
CA THR A 13 3.30 21.09 -1.85
C THR A 13 2.50 19.99 -1.15
N GLY A 14 2.46 20.08 0.19
CA GLY A 14 1.87 19.11 1.10
C GLY A 14 2.89 18.10 1.65
N ILE A 15 2.81 17.80 2.95
CA ILE A 15 3.56 16.79 3.75
C ILE A 15 4.46 15.86 2.92
N GLY A 16 5.77 15.89 3.18
CA GLY A 16 6.84 15.38 2.30
C GLY A 16 6.64 13.99 1.68
N ILE A 17 6.05 13.95 0.48
CA ILE A 17 6.00 12.78 -0.40
C ILE A 17 6.65 13.11 -1.76
N THR A 18 7.36 12.14 -2.33
CA THR A 18 8.05 12.26 -3.62
C THR A 18 7.09 12.05 -4.79
N GLU A 19 7.54 12.33 -6.02
CA GLU A 19 6.78 11.98 -7.22
C GLU A 19 6.60 10.46 -7.37
N GLU A 20 7.60 9.68 -6.95
CA GLU A 20 7.52 8.23 -6.91
C GLU A 20 6.42 7.74 -5.96
N HIS A 21 6.28 8.35 -4.78
CA HIS A 21 5.15 8.06 -3.88
C HIS A 21 3.81 8.41 -4.52
N ARG A 22 3.71 9.50 -5.30
CA ARG A 22 2.46 9.84 -6.02
C ARG A 22 2.13 8.80 -7.09
N ALA A 23 3.14 8.33 -7.84
CA ALA A 23 2.95 7.25 -8.79
C ALA A 23 2.51 5.96 -8.09
N LEU A 24 3.09 5.65 -6.93
CA LEU A 24 2.70 4.51 -6.09
C LEU A 24 1.24 4.62 -5.63
N VAL A 25 0.79 5.80 -5.16
CA VAL A 25 -0.63 6.06 -4.83
C VAL A 25 -1.55 5.66 -5.98
N HIS A 26 -1.28 6.15 -7.19
CA HIS A 26 -2.12 5.86 -8.35
C HIS A 26 -2.15 4.37 -8.70
N SER A 27 -1.00 3.71 -8.63
CA SER A 27 -0.87 2.27 -8.87
C SER A 27 -1.66 1.44 -7.85
N VAL A 28 -1.45 1.71 -6.56
CA VAL A 28 -2.09 0.99 -5.45
C VAL A 28 -3.59 1.21 -5.47
N ARG A 29 -4.06 2.47 -5.65
CA ARG A 29 -5.48 2.78 -5.74
C ARG A 29 -6.17 2.00 -6.86
N GLY A 30 -5.55 1.95 -8.03
CA GLY A 30 -6.05 1.18 -9.17
C GLY A 30 -6.07 -0.33 -8.90
N CYS A 31 -5.03 -0.85 -8.22
CA CYS A 31 -4.98 -2.25 -7.80
C CYS A 31 -6.11 -2.58 -6.82
N LEU A 32 -6.27 -1.79 -5.75
CA LEU A 32 -7.28 -2.02 -4.73
C LEU A 32 -8.70 -1.93 -5.28
N ALA A 33 -8.98 -0.96 -6.15
CA ALA A 33 -10.29 -0.82 -6.80
C ALA A 33 -10.69 -2.07 -7.63
N ARG A 34 -9.71 -2.79 -8.19
CA ARG A 34 -9.94 -4.05 -8.91
C ARG A 34 -9.97 -5.26 -7.99
N ALA A 35 -9.08 -5.30 -7.01
CA ALA A 35 -8.91 -6.45 -6.13
C ALA A 35 -10.04 -6.57 -5.10
N ALA A 36 -10.49 -5.44 -4.54
CA ALA A 36 -11.54 -5.36 -3.53
C ALA A 36 -12.52 -4.22 -3.89
N PRO A 37 -13.45 -4.47 -4.83
CA PRO A 37 -14.44 -3.47 -5.24
C PRO A 37 -15.29 -3.00 -4.05
N PRO A 38 -15.78 -1.74 -4.04
CA PRO A 38 -16.52 -1.18 -2.89
C PRO A 38 -17.73 -2.00 -2.44
N GLY A 39 -18.42 -2.68 -3.36
CA GLY A 39 -19.55 -3.56 -3.05
C GLY A 39 -19.13 -4.76 -2.19
N GLU A 40 -18.08 -5.47 -2.58
CA GLU A 40 -17.55 -6.60 -1.81
C GLU A 40 -16.98 -6.16 -0.46
N VAL A 41 -16.29 -5.01 -0.43
CA VAL A 41 -15.82 -4.41 0.83
C VAL A 41 -16.99 -4.15 1.77
N ARG A 42 -18.07 -3.56 1.26
CA ARG A 42 -19.27 -3.27 2.04
C ARG A 42 -19.92 -4.53 2.58
N GLU A 43 -20.10 -5.55 1.74
CA GLU A 43 -20.67 -6.86 2.15
C GLU A 43 -19.83 -7.51 3.27
N LEU A 44 -18.50 -7.50 3.15
CA LEU A 44 -17.61 -8.06 4.16
C LEU A 44 -17.66 -7.29 5.50
N LEU A 45 -17.80 -5.97 5.45
CA LEU A 45 -17.93 -5.14 6.65
C LEU A 45 -19.31 -5.29 7.31
N ASP A 46 -20.35 -5.51 6.52
CA ASP A 46 -21.74 -5.67 7.00
C ASP A 46 -22.07 -7.10 7.47
N ALA A 47 -21.19 -8.08 7.25
CA ALA A 47 -21.39 -9.48 7.62
C ALA A 47 -21.62 -9.73 9.13
N GLY A 48 -21.37 -8.73 9.99
CA GLY A 48 -21.78 -8.69 11.40
C GLY A 48 -21.08 -9.69 12.34
N SER A 49 -20.32 -10.64 11.79
CA SER A 49 -19.49 -11.58 12.54
C SER A 49 -18.04 -11.50 12.07
N PRO A 50 -17.06 -11.56 12.98
CA PRO A 50 -15.66 -11.56 12.59
C PRO A 50 -15.35 -12.80 11.75
N ALA A 51 -14.42 -12.63 10.79
CA ALA A 51 -13.93 -13.74 10.00
C ALA A 51 -13.31 -14.83 10.91
N ALA A 52 -13.43 -16.09 10.50
CA ALA A 52 -12.82 -17.20 11.23
C ALA A 52 -11.30 -16.98 11.37
N PRO A 53 -10.66 -17.44 12.46
CA PRO A 53 -9.21 -17.34 12.63
C PRO A 53 -8.46 -17.91 11.42
N GLY A 54 -7.51 -17.14 10.89
CA GLY A 54 -6.72 -17.52 9.71
C GLY A 54 -7.45 -17.41 8.37
N ALA A 55 -8.74 -17.04 8.35
CA ALA A 55 -9.46 -16.79 7.11
C ALA A 55 -8.88 -15.56 6.40
N ARG A 56 -8.74 -15.67 5.07
CA ARG A 56 -8.29 -14.57 4.20
C ARG A 56 -9.42 -14.21 3.26
N PRO A 57 -9.73 -12.92 3.08
CA PRO A 57 -10.69 -12.49 2.06
C PRO A 57 -10.27 -12.91 0.65
N ALA A 58 -11.23 -12.98 -0.28
CA ALA A 58 -10.97 -13.38 -1.66
C ALA A 58 -9.89 -12.52 -2.34
N HIS A 59 -9.89 -11.20 -2.08
CA HIS A 59 -8.92 -10.24 -2.61
C HIS A 59 -7.48 -10.48 -2.17
N TRP A 60 -7.25 -11.29 -1.11
CA TRP A 60 -5.92 -11.50 -0.56
C TRP A 60 -4.90 -12.02 -1.58
N LYS A 61 -5.31 -12.96 -2.44
CA LYS A 61 -4.42 -13.53 -3.47
C LYS A 61 -3.97 -12.46 -4.47
N ALA A 62 -4.85 -11.52 -4.80
CA ALA A 62 -4.52 -10.41 -5.69
C ALA A 62 -3.50 -9.47 -5.04
N LEU A 63 -3.65 -9.13 -3.75
CA LEU A 63 -2.69 -8.29 -3.03
C LEU A 63 -1.29 -8.91 -3.02
N VAL A 64 -1.19 -10.21 -2.75
CA VAL A 64 0.08 -10.94 -2.77
C VAL A 64 0.68 -10.96 -4.18
N ALA A 65 -0.13 -11.26 -5.20
CA ALA A 65 0.34 -11.30 -6.59
C ALA A 65 0.83 -9.93 -7.10
N GLN A 66 0.32 -8.84 -6.53
CA GLN A 66 0.73 -7.47 -6.85
C GLN A 66 1.89 -6.98 -5.97
N GLY A 67 2.42 -7.82 -5.07
CA GLY A 67 3.56 -7.50 -4.21
C GLY A 67 3.23 -6.57 -3.03
N LEU A 68 1.96 -6.21 -2.83
CA LEU A 68 1.56 -5.22 -1.82
C LEU A 68 1.88 -5.67 -0.39
N THR A 69 1.87 -6.97 -0.12
CA THR A 69 2.18 -7.53 1.21
C THR A 69 3.65 -7.49 1.59
N GLY A 70 4.54 -7.09 0.69
CA GLY A 70 5.99 -7.09 0.90
C GLY A 70 6.71 -5.88 0.32
N VAL A 71 6.02 -4.75 0.10
CA VAL A 71 6.58 -3.56 -0.55
C VAL A 71 7.87 -3.07 0.11
N HIS A 72 7.94 -3.09 1.44
CA HIS A 72 9.08 -2.63 2.25
C HIS A 72 10.10 -3.71 2.57
N LEU A 73 9.83 -4.96 2.19
CA LEU A 73 10.71 -6.07 2.51
C LEU A 73 11.90 -6.10 1.54
N PRO A 74 13.09 -6.54 1.98
CA PRO A 74 14.23 -6.70 1.09
C PRO A 74 13.92 -7.67 -0.06
N GLU A 75 14.45 -7.37 -1.24
CA GLU A 75 14.26 -8.19 -2.46
C GLU A 75 14.77 -9.63 -2.28
N GLY A 76 15.81 -9.83 -1.45
CA GLY A 76 16.34 -11.17 -1.13
C GLY A 76 15.34 -12.11 -0.46
N TYR A 77 14.23 -11.57 0.09
CA TYR A 77 13.12 -12.34 0.65
C TYR A 77 11.87 -12.33 -0.27
N GLY A 78 12.01 -11.89 -1.52
CA GLY A 78 10.91 -11.70 -2.46
C GLY A 78 10.08 -10.44 -2.20
N GLY A 79 10.63 -9.47 -1.47
CA GLY A 79 10.02 -8.17 -1.23
C GLY A 79 10.24 -7.16 -2.36
N GLY A 80 9.63 -5.98 -2.21
CA GLY A 80 9.69 -4.90 -3.19
C GLY A 80 10.89 -3.96 -3.06
N GLY A 81 11.72 -4.11 -2.01
CA GLY A 81 12.91 -3.28 -1.79
C GLY A 81 12.65 -1.84 -1.35
N GLY A 82 11.38 -1.46 -1.14
CA GLY A 82 10.99 -0.13 -0.67
C GLY A 82 11.28 0.10 0.82
N GLY A 83 11.00 1.32 1.27
CA GLY A 83 11.12 1.72 2.67
C GLY A 83 9.78 1.78 3.41
N LEU A 84 9.83 2.23 4.67
CA LEU A 84 8.62 2.42 5.48
C LEU A 84 7.71 3.54 4.94
N LEU A 85 8.26 4.53 4.21
CA LEU A 85 7.46 5.56 3.57
C LEU A 85 6.63 4.99 2.42
N ASP A 86 7.21 4.09 1.61
CA ASP A 86 6.46 3.38 0.57
C ASP A 86 5.34 2.53 1.19
N LEU A 87 5.65 1.80 2.27
CA LEU A 87 4.62 1.07 3.01
C LEU A 87 3.52 1.99 3.56
N ALA A 88 3.88 3.16 4.10
CA ALA A 88 2.92 4.13 4.62
C ALA A 88 1.96 4.60 3.51
N VAL A 89 2.47 4.87 2.31
CA VAL A 89 1.65 5.20 1.14
C VAL A 89 0.68 4.07 0.79
N VAL A 90 1.14 2.82 0.76
CA VAL A 90 0.28 1.67 0.47
C VAL A 90 -0.78 1.48 1.57
N LEU A 91 -0.41 1.69 2.84
CA LEU A 91 -1.32 1.61 3.99
C LEU A 91 -2.40 2.71 3.95
N GLU A 92 -2.04 3.93 3.57
CA GLU A 92 -2.99 5.03 3.41
C GLU A 92 -4.04 4.70 2.34
N GLU A 93 -3.61 4.17 1.19
CA GLU A 93 -4.55 3.77 0.13
C GLU A 93 -5.39 2.53 0.53
N ALA A 94 -4.82 1.58 1.27
CA ALA A 94 -5.57 0.47 1.84
C ALA A 94 -6.64 0.94 2.85
N ALA A 95 -6.30 1.93 3.68
CA ALA A 95 -7.23 2.56 4.61
C ALA A 95 -8.32 3.36 3.87
N TYR A 96 -7.94 4.11 2.84
CA TYR A 96 -8.86 4.84 1.97
C TYR A 96 -9.89 3.90 1.31
N ALA A 97 -9.44 2.72 0.87
CA ALA A 97 -10.31 1.67 0.34
C ALA A 97 -11.11 0.91 1.42
N SER A 98 -10.93 1.22 2.71
CA SER A 98 -11.51 0.49 3.83
C SER A 98 -11.25 -1.02 3.76
N LEU A 99 -10.06 -1.41 3.30
CA LEU A 99 -9.72 -2.78 2.96
C LEU A 99 -9.89 -3.73 4.16
N PRO A 100 -10.83 -4.68 4.12
CA PRO A 100 -11.05 -5.59 5.23
C PRO A 100 -9.99 -6.71 5.23
N GLY A 101 -9.75 -7.25 6.43
CA GLY A 101 -8.89 -8.41 6.64
C GLY A 101 -7.51 -8.09 7.24
N PRO A 102 -6.57 -9.04 7.19
CA PRO A 102 -5.36 -9.01 8.01
C PRO A 102 -4.22 -8.17 7.41
N TYR A 103 -4.49 -7.28 6.45
CA TYR A 103 -3.45 -6.59 5.69
C TYR A 103 -2.51 -5.78 6.60
N LEU A 104 -3.07 -4.88 7.41
CA LEU A 104 -2.32 -4.03 8.34
C LEU A 104 -1.46 -4.85 9.30
N ALA A 105 -2.06 -5.84 9.97
CA ALA A 105 -1.35 -6.70 10.91
C ALA A 105 -0.20 -7.45 10.21
N THR A 106 -0.44 -8.00 9.02
CA THR A 106 0.57 -8.75 8.26
C THR A 106 1.78 -7.89 7.93
N VAL A 107 1.57 -6.71 7.34
CA VAL A 107 2.68 -5.86 6.88
C VAL A 107 3.43 -5.23 8.04
N LEU A 108 2.73 -4.82 9.12
CA LEU A 108 3.39 -4.28 10.30
C LEU A 108 4.19 -5.33 11.06
N THR A 109 3.66 -6.55 11.21
CA THR A 109 4.43 -7.65 11.80
C THR A 109 5.70 -7.89 10.98
N SER A 110 5.62 -7.92 9.65
CA SER A 110 6.81 -8.08 8.81
C SER A 110 7.79 -6.90 8.84
N ALA A 111 7.34 -5.71 9.25
CA ALA A 111 8.19 -4.52 9.38
C ALA A 111 9.04 -4.51 10.68
N VAL A 112 8.70 -5.36 11.65
CA VAL A 112 9.36 -5.41 12.97
C VAL A 112 10.05 -6.74 13.28
N LEU A 113 9.94 -7.72 12.38
CA LEU A 113 10.63 -9.02 12.45
C LEU A 113 11.95 -8.96 11.68
#